data_AF-X1N5J2-F1
#
_entry.id   AF-X1N5J2-F1
#
_cell.length_a   1.000
_cell.length_b   1.000
_cell.length_c   1.000
_cell.angle_alpha   90.00
_cell.angle_beta   90.00
_cell.angle_gamma   90.00
#
_symmetry.space_group_name_H-M   'P 1'
#
loop_
_entity.id
_entity.type
_entity.pdbx_description
1 polymer ?
#
loop_
_entity_poly.entity_id
_entity_poly.type
_entity_poly.pdbx_seq_one_letter_code
_entity_poly.pdbx_strand_id
1 'polypeptide(L)'
;MRSPKSFTVAVRKSDGQIVMKKQPYVALTERFRFLKIPIIRGAVVLIESLYLGIRALSFSAEEAMDEENPETRTFGSKQEKKQGIFVTFWLILSLLMGFALALFIFFYLPLVLVELTGVKGGFLFNLIDGLIRISFFLIYNP
;
A
#
# COMPACT_ATOMS: atom_id res chain seq x y z
N MET A 1 3.32 19.36 3.87
CA MET A 1 2.45 20.33 3.17
C MET A 1 2.84 20.42 1.70
N ARG A 2 1.83 20.56 0.81
CA ARG A 2 2.01 20.68 -0.63
C ARG A 2 1.65 22.11 -1.05
N SER A 3 2.55 22.74 -1.78
CA SER A 3 2.37 24.01 -2.48
C SER A 3 2.46 23.74 -4.00
N PRO A 4 1.89 24.59 -4.87
CA PRO A 4 1.91 24.37 -6.32
C PRO A 4 3.30 24.08 -6.91
N LYS A 5 4.37 24.61 -6.31
CA LYS A 5 5.76 24.44 -6.78
C LYS A 5 6.68 23.72 -5.79
N SER A 6 6.19 23.32 -4.62
CA SER A 6 7.05 22.71 -3.60
C SER A 6 6.31 21.74 -2.70
N PHE A 7 7.02 20.71 -2.26
CA PHE A 7 6.57 19.77 -1.24
C PHE A 7 7.49 19.87 -0.03
N THR A 8 6.92 19.88 1.18
CA THR A 8 7.68 19.98 2.42
C THR A 8 7.17 18.97 3.43
N VAL A 9 8.09 18.21 4.03
CA VAL A 9 7.81 17.25 5.11
C VAL A 9 8.54 17.73 6.35
N ALA A 10 7.86 17.73 7.49
CA ALA A 10 8.46 18.00 8.80
C ALA A 10 8.29 16.74 9.65
N VAL A 11 9.38 16.30 10.27
CA VAL A 11 9.42 15.12 11.15
C VAL A 11 9.91 15.59 12.51
N ARG A 12 9.21 15.18 13.57
CA ARG A 12 9.64 15.41 14.95
C ARG A 12 10.54 14.25 15.37
N LYS A 13 11.73 14.60 15.82
CA LYS A 13 12.74 13.68 16.35
C LYS A 13 12.45 13.28 17.78
N SER A 14 13.05 12.18 18.22
CA SER A 14 12.90 11.67 19.59
C SER A 14 13.51 12.62 20.62
N ASP A 15 14.55 13.36 20.22
CA ASP A 15 15.20 14.43 21.00
C ASP A 15 14.37 15.72 21.10
N GLY A 16 13.19 15.76 20.47
CA GLY A 16 12.29 16.91 20.45
C GLY A 16 12.60 17.94 19.36
N GLN A 17 13.65 17.77 18.56
CA GLN A 17 13.94 18.64 17.42
C GLN A 17 12.96 18.39 16.26
N ILE A 18 12.81 19.37 15.38
CA ILE A 18 11.98 19.25 14.18
C ILE A 18 12.88 19.40 12.96
N VAL A 19 12.96 18.36 12.14
CA VAL A 19 13.72 18.38 10.87
C VAL A 19 12.76 18.55 9.71
N MET A 20 13.14 19.42 8.76
CA MET A 20 12.33 19.72 7.59
C MET A 20 13.07 19.40 6.29
N LYS A 21 12.38 18.69 5.38
CA LYS A 21 12.85 18.41 4.02
C LYS A 21 11.96 19.14 3.02
N LYS A 22 12.52 20.13 2.31
CA LYS A 22 11.86 20.88 1.24
C LYS A 22 12.37 20.42 -0.12
N GLN A 23 11.46 20.06 -1.02
CA GLN A 23 11.79 19.61 -2.37
C GLN A 23 10.92 20.36 -3.39
N PRO A 24 11.47 20.74 -4.57
CA PRO A 24 10.67 21.25 -5.67
C PRO A 24 9.73 20.14 -6.15
N TYR A 25 8.47 20.50 -6.39
CA TYR A 25 7.45 19.56 -6.85
C TYR A 25 6.51 20.29 -7.80
N VAL A 26 6.25 19.69 -8.96
CA VAL A 26 5.29 20.19 -9.95
C VAL A 26 4.33 19.05 -10.25
N ALA A 27 3.03 19.32 -10.24
CA ALA A 27 2.03 18.30 -10.46
C ALA A 27 2.06 17.78 -11.91
N LEU A 28 1.87 16.47 -12.09
CA LEU A 28 1.74 15.84 -13.42
C LEU A 28 0.58 16.44 -14.21
N THR A 29 -0.50 16.79 -13.51
CA THR A 29 -1.67 17.48 -14.08
C THR A 29 -1.35 18.88 -14.61
N GLU A 30 -0.31 19.54 -14.11
CA GLU A 30 0.19 20.80 -14.67
C GLU A 30 1.11 20.57 -15.87
N ARG A 31 1.86 19.46 -15.88
CA ARG A 31 2.77 19.08 -16.97
C ARG A 31 2.03 18.61 -18.22
N PHE A 32 0.91 17.90 -18.08
CA PHE A 32 0.16 17.34 -19.19
C PHE A 32 -1.30 17.78 -19.20
N ARG A 33 -1.71 18.50 -20.26
CA ARG A 33 -3.06 19.09 -20.38
C ARG A 33 -4.19 18.07 -20.41
N PHE A 34 -3.95 16.86 -20.95
CA PHE A 34 -4.95 15.80 -21.01
C PHE A 34 -5.26 15.16 -19.65
N LEU A 35 -4.36 15.26 -18.66
CA LEU A 35 -4.59 14.76 -17.30
C LEU A 35 -5.54 15.66 -16.48
N LYS A 36 -6.03 16.78 -17.04
CA LYS A 36 -6.96 17.71 -16.38
C LYS A 36 -8.44 17.32 -16.53
N ILE A 37 -8.76 16.28 -17.29
CA ILE A 37 -10.13 15.75 -17.44
C ILE A 37 -10.62 15.29 -16.06
N PRO A 38 -11.82 15.65 -15.60
CA PRO A 38 -12.23 15.51 -14.18
C PRO A 38 -12.05 14.09 -13.59
N ILE A 39 -12.37 13.04 -14.33
CA ILE A 39 -12.20 11.64 -13.88
C ILE A 39 -10.71 11.27 -13.79
N ILE A 40 -9.95 11.57 -14.83
CA ILE A 40 -8.51 11.27 -14.91
C ILE A 40 -7.73 12.10 -13.90
N ARG A 41 -8.11 13.37 -13.72
CA ARG A 41 -7.51 14.30 -12.76
C ARG A 41 -7.61 13.77 -11.34
N GLY A 42 -8.77 13.24 -10.95
CA GLY A 42 -8.95 12.64 -9.62
C GLY A 42 -8.00 11.47 -9.38
N ALA A 43 -7.95 10.52 -10.32
CA ALA A 43 -7.06 9.36 -10.24
C ALA A 43 -5.58 9.77 -10.17
N VAL A 44 -5.15 10.71 -11.03
CA VAL A 44 -3.76 11.21 -11.05
C VAL A 44 -3.41 11.89 -9.72
N VAL A 45 -4.28 12.77 -9.21
CA VAL A 45 -4.03 13.48 -7.94
C VAL A 45 -3.95 12.51 -6.76
N LEU A 46 -4.77 11.45 -6.75
CA LEU A 46 -4.73 10.41 -5.74
C LEU A 46 -3.39 9.66 -5.76
N ILE A 47 -2.97 9.20 -6.94
CA ILE A 47 -1.68 8.50 -7.13
C ILE A 47 -0.51 9.40 -6.71
N GLU A 48 -0.53 10.68 -7.12
CA GLU A 48 0.49 11.65 -6.72
C GLU A 48 0.55 11.85 -5.20
N SER A 49 -0.62 11.96 -4.55
CA SER A 49 -0.69 12.18 -3.11
C SER A 49 -0.21 10.95 -2.34
N LEU A 50 -0.57 9.75 -2.79
CA LEU A 50 -0.08 8.49 -2.23
C LEU A 50 1.45 8.39 -2.36
N TYR A 51 2.00 8.69 -3.54
CA TYR A 51 3.43 8.67 -3.79
C TYR A 51 4.18 9.65 -2.86
N LEU A 52 3.68 10.88 -2.73
CA LEU A 52 4.24 11.88 -1.81
C LEU A 52 4.13 11.44 -0.34
N GLY A 53 3.02 10.78 0.03
CA GLY A 53 2.82 10.21 1.37
C GLY A 53 3.83 9.12 1.68
N ILE A 54 4.04 8.18 0.76
CA ILE A 54 5.06 7.12 0.91
C ILE A 54 6.45 7.74 1.07
N ARG A 55 6.82 8.74 0.27
CA ARG A 55 8.12 9.43 0.42
C ARG A 55 8.26 10.16 1.76
N ALA A 56 7.17 10.71 2.29
CA ALA A 56 7.18 11.34 3.61
C ALA A 56 7.38 10.29 4.71
N LEU A 57 6.75 9.12 4.60
CA LEU A 57 6.94 8.00 5.51
C LEU A 57 8.38 7.47 5.45
N SER A 58 8.93 7.28 4.25
CA SER A 58 10.33 6.87 4.07
C SER A 58 11.29 7.86 4.71
N PHE A 59 11.07 9.17 4.52
CA PHE A 59 11.90 10.19 5.18
C PHE A 59 11.78 10.15 6.72
N SER A 60 10.58 9.91 7.25
CA SER A 60 10.39 9.74 8.70
C SER A 60 11.14 8.51 9.22
N ALA A 61 11.17 7.41 8.46
CA ALA A 61 11.89 6.21 8.83
C ALA A 61 13.41 6.42 8.75
N GLU A 62 13.92 7.07 7.69
CA GLU A 62 15.34 7.45 7.56
C GLU A 62 15.82 8.26 8.78
N GLU A 63 15.06 9.30 9.19
CA GLU A 63 15.44 10.12 10.35
C GLU A 63 15.35 9.34 11.67
N ALA A 64 14.44 8.38 11.80
CA ALA A 64 14.35 7.53 12.99
C ALA A 64 15.51 6.53 13.10
N MET A 65 16.00 6.01 11.96
CA MET A 65 17.15 5.09 11.93
C MET A 65 18.49 5.80 12.11
N ASP A 66 18.62 7.02 11.57
CA ASP A 66 19.81 7.87 11.76
C ASP A 66 20.04 8.24 13.24
N GLU A 67 19.00 8.25 14.08
CA GLU A 67 19.12 8.41 15.54
C GLU A 67 19.73 7.18 16.22
N GLU A 68 19.43 5.98 15.72
CA GLU A 68 19.87 4.71 16.32
C GLU A 68 21.30 4.33 15.88
N ASN A 69 21.74 4.75 14.69
CA ASN A 69 23.08 4.46 14.19
C ASN A 69 23.63 5.56 13.24
N PRO A 70 24.51 6.47 13.70
CA PRO A 70 25.01 7.59 12.90
C PRO A 70 26.05 7.18 11.83
N GLU A 71 26.54 5.94 11.83
CA GLU A 71 27.61 5.48 10.92
C GLU A 71 27.11 5.02 9.54
N THR A 72 25.80 4.86 9.35
CA THR A 72 25.22 4.28 8.12
C THR A 72 25.27 5.19 6.88
N ARG A 73 25.63 6.47 7.02
CA ARG A 73 25.60 7.46 5.92
C ARG A 73 26.64 7.25 4.81
N THR A 74 27.70 6.48 5.05
CA THR A 74 28.86 6.41 4.12
C THR A 74 28.87 5.17 3.21
N PHE A 75 28.09 4.12 3.50
CA PHE A 75 28.13 2.87 2.74
C PHE A 75 27.07 2.75 1.60
N GLY A 76 26.18 3.72 1.44
CA GLY A 76 24.86 3.50 0.83
C GLY A 76 24.73 3.37 -0.70
N SER A 77 25.59 3.99 -1.52
CA SER A 77 25.16 4.35 -2.89
C SER A 77 24.84 3.20 -3.88
N LYS A 78 25.44 2.00 -3.74
CA LYS A 78 25.15 0.83 -4.60
C LYS A 78 24.35 -0.26 -3.91
N GLN A 79 24.49 -0.39 -2.59
CA GLN A 79 23.84 -1.42 -1.80
C GLN A 79 22.38 -1.02 -1.50
N GLU A 80 22.11 0.26 -1.24
CA GLU A 80 20.74 0.79 -1.03
C GLU A 80 19.86 0.71 -2.27
N LYS A 81 20.41 0.91 -3.49
CA LYS A 81 19.60 0.78 -4.72
C LYS A 81 19.14 -0.66 -4.96
N LYS A 82 20.03 -1.64 -4.75
CA LYS A 82 19.64 -3.05 -4.83
C LYS A 82 18.68 -3.40 -3.71
N GLN A 83 18.97 -3.00 -2.48
CA GLN A 83 18.14 -3.27 -1.31
C GLN A 83 16.75 -2.62 -1.44
N GLY A 84 16.65 -1.40 -1.97
CA GLY A 84 15.38 -0.73 -2.25
C GLY A 84 14.55 -1.44 -3.32
N ILE A 85 15.17 -1.99 -4.37
CA ILE A 85 14.49 -2.82 -5.37
C ILE A 85 14.02 -4.14 -4.75
N PHE A 86 14.85 -4.79 -3.95
CA PHE A 86 14.49 -6.02 -3.24
C PHE A 86 13.34 -5.80 -2.25
N VAL A 87 13.39 -4.73 -1.45
CA VAL A 87 12.32 -4.36 -0.51
C VAL A 87 11.02 -4.05 -1.24
N THR A 88 11.09 -3.29 -2.34
CA THR A 88 9.91 -3.00 -3.16
C THR A 88 9.30 -4.27 -3.76
N PHE A 89 10.14 -5.18 -4.27
CA PHE A 89 9.71 -6.46 -4.80
C PHE A 89 9.07 -7.34 -3.71
N TRP A 90 9.68 -7.42 -2.53
CA TRP A 90 9.15 -8.16 -1.38
C TRP A 90 7.81 -7.62 -0.90
N LEU A 91 7.65 -6.30 -0.86
CA LEU A 91 6.38 -5.67 -0.52
C LEU A 91 5.29 -6.03 -1.54
N ILE A 92 5.58 -5.91 -2.83
CA ILE A 92 4.64 -6.29 -3.90
C ILE A 92 4.29 -7.78 -3.80
N LEU A 93 5.28 -8.64 -3.58
CA LEU A 93 5.08 -10.08 -3.44
C LEU A 93 4.21 -10.42 -2.23
N SER A 94 4.48 -9.80 -1.08
CA SER A 94 3.68 -9.99 0.14
C SER A 94 2.23 -9.54 -0.04
N LEU A 95 2.01 -8.43 -0.75
CA LEU A 95 0.67 -7.92 -1.06
C LEU A 95 -0.08 -8.87 -1.98
N LEU A 96 0.58 -9.35 -3.05
CA LEU A 96 -0.02 -10.32 -3.97
C LEU A 96 -0.33 -11.63 -3.27
N MET A 97 0.57 -12.12 -2.41
CA MET A 97 0.39 -13.37 -1.68
C MET A 97 -0.73 -13.25 -0.65
N GLY A 98 -0.80 -12.14 0.10
CA GLY A 98 -1.89 -11.87 1.02
C GLY A 98 -3.25 -11.76 0.31
N PHE A 99 -3.29 -11.09 -0.84
CA PHE A 99 -4.50 -10.99 -1.66
C PHE A 99 -4.93 -12.34 -2.24
N ALA A 100 -3.97 -13.15 -2.75
CA ALA A 100 -4.24 -14.49 -3.25
C ALA A 100 -4.77 -15.41 -2.12
N LEU A 101 -4.18 -15.34 -0.93
CA LEU A 101 -4.64 -16.10 0.23
C LEU A 101 -6.06 -15.70 0.65
N ALA A 102 -6.36 -14.40 0.62
CA ALA A 102 -7.71 -13.90 0.92
C ALA A 102 -8.73 -14.43 -0.09
N LEU A 103 -8.45 -14.35 -1.40
CA LEU A 103 -9.33 -14.93 -2.44
C LEU A 103 -9.47 -16.44 -2.29
N PHE A 104 -8.40 -17.13 -1.92
CA PHE A 104 -8.44 -18.56 -1.69
C PHE A 104 -9.37 -18.91 -0.52
N ILE A 105 -9.18 -18.30 0.65
CA ILE A 105 -9.95 -18.63 1.87
C ILE A 105 -11.40 -18.16 1.79
N PHE A 106 -11.68 -16.98 1.23
CA PHE A 106 -13.03 -16.41 1.25
C PHE A 106 -13.85 -16.69 0.00
N PHE A 107 -13.21 -17.09 -1.12
CA PHE A 107 -13.91 -17.29 -2.38
C PHE A 107 -13.81 -18.72 -2.89
N TYR A 108 -12.60 -19.25 -3.01
CA TYR A 108 -12.38 -20.59 -3.57
C TYR A 108 -12.72 -21.71 -2.58
N LEU A 109 -12.28 -21.59 -1.33
CA LEU A 109 -12.49 -22.61 -0.31
C LEU A 109 -13.98 -22.83 0.02
N PRO A 110 -14.84 -21.80 0.18
CA PRO A 110 -16.28 -22.00 0.37
C PRO A 110 -16.91 -22.70 -0.84
N LEU A 111 -16.50 -22.37 -2.06
CA LEU A 111 -17.03 -22.98 -3.28
C LEU A 111 -16.75 -24.49 -3.32
N VAL A 112 -15.51 -24.88 -3.04
CA VAL A 112 -15.10 -26.30 -2.99
C VAL A 112 -15.83 -27.05 -1.89
N LEU A 113 -16.00 -26.42 -0.71
CA LEU A 113 -16.75 -27.02 0.40
C LEU A 113 -18.21 -27.30 0.02
N VAL A 114 -18.85 -26.40 -0.73
CA VAL A 114 -20.21 -26.61 -1.23
C VAL A 114 -20.24 -27.74 -2.27
N GLU A 115 -19.30 -27.77 -3.22
CA GLU A 115 -19.24 -28.83 -4.24
C GLU A 115 -19.07 -30.23 -3.62
N LEU A 116 -18.30 -30.34 -2.53
CA LEU A 116 -18.13 -31.59 -1.77
C LEU A 116 -19.42 -32.09 -1.11
N THR A 117 -20.40 -31.21 -0.86
CA THR A 117 -21.72 -31.63 -0.33
C THR A 117 -22.57 -32.37 -1.38
N GLY A 118 -22.15 -32.39 -2.65
CA GLY A 118 -22.84 -33.11 -3.73
C GLY A 118 -24.13 -32.45 -4.21
N VAL A 119 -24.48 -31.27 -3.67
CA VAL A 119 -25.66 -30.50 -4.07
C VAL A 119 -25.38 -29.83 -5.41
N LYS A 120 -26.08 -30.23 -6.48
CA LYS A 120 -25.90 -29.68 -7.83
C LYS A 120 -27.01 -28.69 -8.18
N GLY A 121 -26.65 -27.40 -8.21
CA GLY A 121 -27.47 -26.32 -8.79
C GLY A 121 -28.79 -26.01 -8.08
N GLY A 122 -29.27 -24.78 -8.25
CA GLY A 122 -30.57 -24.33 -7.74
C GLY A 122 -30.52 -23.59 -6.40
N PHE A 123 -31.68 -23.43 -5.77
CA PHE A 123 -31.84 -22.63 -4.56
C PHE A 123 -31.05 -23.17 -3.36
N LEU A 124 -31.04 -24.50 -3.16
CA LEU A 124 -30.32 -25.14 -2.04
C LEU A 124 -28.80 -24.91 -2.12
N PHE A 125 -28.22 -24.93 -3.32
CA PHE A 125 -26.79 -24.65 -3.51
C PHE A 125 -26.44 -23.24 -3.04
N ASN A 126 -27.22 -22.24 -3.47
CA ASN A 126 -27.01 -20.84 -3.08
C ASN A 126 -27.22 -20.61 -1.57
N LEU A 127 -28.16 -21.32 -0.96
CA LEU A 127 -28.41 -21.22 0.48
C LEU A 127 -27.24 -21.79 1.31
N ILE A 128 -26.72 -22.96 0.94
CA ILE A 128 -25.58 -23.60 1.62
C ILE A 128 -24.31 -22.77 1.42
N ASP A 129 -24.08 -22.29 0.20
CA ASP A 129 -22.95 -21.42 -0.12
C ASP A 129 -22.97 -20.12 0.71
N GLY A 130 -24.13 -19.48 0.83
CA GLY A 130 -24.32 -18.32 1.69
C GLY A 130 -24.04 -18.62 3.16
N LEU A 131 -24.56 -19.73 3.69
CA LEU A 131 -24.35 -20.14 5.07
C LEU A 131 -22.87 -20.43 5.38
N ILE A 132 -22.16 -21.11 4.47
CA ILE A 132 -20.73 -21.38 4.63
C ILE A 132 -19.94 -20.07 4.63
N ARG A 133 -20.19 -19.15 3.69
CA ARG A 133 -19.51 -17.84 3.68
C ARG A 133 -19.76 -17.03 4.96
N ILE A 134 -20.99 -16.99 5.44
CA ILE A 134 -21.34 -16.29 6.69
C ILE A 134 -20.61 -16.93 7.88
N SER A 135 -20.55 -18.26 7.94
CA SER A 135 -19.84 -18.98 9.00
C SER A 135 -18.35 -18.64 9.02
N PHE A 136 -17.69 -18.60 7.86
CA PHE A 136 -16.29 -18.17 7.75
C PHE A 136 -16.10 -16.71 8.19
N PHE A 137 -17.02 -15.83 7.81
CA PHE A 137 -16.96 -14.42 8.22
C PHE A 137 -17.05 -14.25 9.75
N LEU A 138 -17.96 -14.99 10.39
CA LEU A 138 -18.15 -14.95 11.85
C LEU A 138 -16.97 -15.57 12.62
N ILE A 139 -16.40 -16.67 12.11
CA ILE A 139 -15.21 -17.30 12.74
C ILE A 139 -13.98 -16.39 12.62
N TYR A 140 -13.82 -15.73 11.47
CA TYR A 140 -12.68 -14.85 11.22
C TYR A 140 -12.79 -13.51 11.97
N ASN A 141 -14.00 -12.97 12.14
CA ASN A 141 -14.27 -11.74 12.89
C ASN A 141 -15.07 -12.04 14.18
N PRO A 142 -14.40 -12.49 15.26
CA PRO A 142 -15.05 -12.76 16.55
C PRO A 142 -15.52 -11.50 17.27
#